data_AF-A0A8T6UUF9-F1
#
_entry.id   AF-A0A8T6UUF9-F1
#
_cell.length_a   1.000
_cell.length_b   1.000
_cell.length_c   1.000
_cell.angle_alpha   90.00
_cell.angle_beta   90.00
_cell.angle_gamma   90.00
#
_symmetry.space_group_name_H-M   'P 1'
#
loop_
_entity.id
_entity.type
_entity.pdbx_description
1 polymer ?
#
loop_
_entity_poly.entity_id
_entity_poly.type
_entity_poly.pdbx_seq_one_letter_code
_entity_poly.pdbx_strand_id
1 'polypeptide(L)'
;MVKKQLFEYTIEELEKLVDKALNVDDSSGYALDQEIKTQSKGHSKWIFLAGRAKKFLEDKQLELEYTTAEIAAQIREQAVADGSPLPKTAPVIKEMVPLDQRWQELSKEVIKLNEYVSVLSKLEKTWNNRAFLLIRLARNREAEDLEVKPRTYRRKNIDDVAMKEMDL
;
A
#
# COMPACT_ATOMS: atom_id res chain seq x y z
N MET A 1 0.80 -13.59 29.29
CA MET A 1 1.63 -13.38 28.08
C MET A 1 0.71 -12.87 26.97
N VAL A 2 0.63 -11.57 26.75
CA VAL A 2 -0.17 -11.00 25.65
C VAL A 2 0.66 -11.15 24.39
N LYS A 3 0.34 -12.12 23.53
CA LYS A 3 0.79 -12.09 22.14
C LYS A 3 0.21 -10.81 21.54
N LYS A 4 1.01 -9.72 21.51
CA LYS A 4 0.67 -8.55 20.70
C LYS A 4 0.59 -9.06 19.28
N GLN A 5 -0.63 -9.22 18.77
CA GLN A 5 -0.86 -9.47 17.36
C GLN A 5 -0.29 -8.24 16.66
N LEU A 6 0.91 -8.39 16.10
CA LEU A 6 1.70 -7.28 15.59
C LEU A 6 1.04 -6.66 14.35
N PHE A 7 0.18 -7.46 13.72
CA PHE A 7 -0.57 -7.18 12.52
C PHE A 7 -2.06 -7.44 12.75
N GLU A 8 -2.89 -6.49 12.28
CA GLU A 8 -4.35 -6.55 12.34
C GLU A 8 -4.93 -7.58 11.36
N TYR A 9 -4.16 -7.97 10.32
CA TYR A 9 -4.60 -8.83 9.22
C TYR A 9 -3.60 -9.96 8.98
N THR A 10 -4.07 -11.11 8.48
CA THR A 10 -3.21 -12.13 7.86
C THR A 10 -2.86 -11.75 6.41
N ILE A 11 -1.86 -12.43 5.82
CA ILE A 11 -1.53 -12.24 4.41
C ILE A 11 -2.72 -12.58 3.52
N GLU A 12 -3.43 -13.70 3.77
CA GLU A 12 -4.59 -14.08 2.94
C GLU A 12 -5.75 -13.07 3.07
N GLU A 13 -5.91 -12.45 4.24
CA GLU A 13 -6.91 -11.38 4.42
C GLU A 13 -6.54 -10.13 3.63
N LEU A 14 -5.27 -9.74 3.64
CA LEU A 14 -4.78 -8.61 2.85
C LEU A 14 -4.93 -8.85 1.35
N GLU A 15 -4.62 -10.05 0.85
CA GLU A 15 -4.81 -10.41 -0.55
C GLU A 15 -6.29 -10.30 -0.98
N LYS A 16 -7.21 -10.80 -0.17
CA LYS A 16 -8.66 -10.63 -0.41
C LYS A 16 -9.08 -9.17 -0.43
N LEU A 17 -8.45 -8.32 0.38
CA LEU A 17 -8.72 -6.88 0.39
C LEU A 17 -8.16 -6.18 -0.86
N VAL A 18 -7.06 -6.67 -1.44
CA VAL A 18 -6.56 -6.18 -2.73
C VAL A 18 -7.58 -6.43 -3.83
N ASP A 19 -8.13 -7.65 -3.91
CA ASP A 19 -9.12 -7.99 -4.94
C ASP A 19 -10.41 -7.18 -4.77
N LYS A 20 -10.89 -7.04 -3.53
CA LYS A 20 -12.06 -6.19 -3.23
C LYS A 20 -11.83 -4.72 -3.57
N ALA A 21 -10.62 -4.21 -3.37
CA ALA A 21 -10.29 -2.82 -3.69
C ALA A 21 -10.35 -2.54 -5.19
N LEU A 22 -10.38 -3.54 -6.07
CA LEU A 22 -10.58 -3.33 -7.51
C LEU A 22 -12.06 -3.21 -7.91
N ASN A 23 -12.99 -3.65 -7.06
CA ASN A 23 -14.42 -3.57 -7.34
C ASN A 23 -14.95 -2.18 -6.96
N VAL A 24 -15.37 -1.41 -7.96
CA VAL A 24 -15.97 -0.07 -7.81
C VAL A 24 -17.46 -0.17 -8.14
N ASP A 25 -18.32 0.32 -7.26
CA ASP A 25 -19.75 0.49 -7.54
C ASP A 25 -20.00 1.79 -8.30
N ASP A 26 -20.24 1.67 -9.61
CA ASP A 26 -20.57 2.78 -10.50
C ASP A 26 -22.04 2.74 -10.98
N SER A 27 -22.91 2.02 -10.27
CA SER A 27 -24.33 1.84 -10.64
C SER A 27 -25.13 3.15 -10.71
N SER A 28 -24.75 4.16 -9.92
CA SER A 28 -25.39 5.48 -9.89
C SER A 28 -24.41 6.57 -9.51
N GLY A 29 -24.74 7.84 -9.79
CA GLY A 29 -23.92 8.97 -9.35
C GLY A 29 -23.78 9.02 -7.82
N TYR A 30 -24.85 8.69 -7.10
CA TYR A 30 -24.81 8.57 -5.64
C TYR A 30 -23.87 7.46 -5.17
N ALA A 31 -23.90 6.28 -5.80
CA ALA A 31 -22.99 5.18 -5.47
C ALA A 31 -21.53 5.58 -5.69
N LEU A 32 -21.24 6.21 -6.83
CA LEU A 32 -19.90 6.70 -7.15
C LEU A 32 -19.41 7.78 -6.17
N ASP A 33 -20.28 8.69 -5.74
CA ASP A 33 -19.97 9.70 -4.71
C ASP A 33 -19.63 9.06 -3.35
N GLN A 34 -20.34 7.98 -2.98
CA GLN A 34 -20.00 7.22 -1.77
C GLN A 34 -18.63 6.55 -1.92
N GLU A 35 -18.33 5.97 -3.09
CA GLU A 35 -17.04 5.35 -3.37
C GLU A 35 -15.87 6.34 -3.30
N ILE A 36 -16.06 7.58 -3.80
CA ILE A 36 -15.04 8.64 -3.67
C ILE A 36 -14.81 9.02 -2.20
N LYS A 37 -15.86 9.05 -1.37
CA LYS A 37 -15.75 9.36 0.06
C LYS A 37 -15.05 8.26 0.84
N THR A 38 -15.32 6.99 0.53
CA THR A 38 -14.69 5.84 1.18
C THR A 38 -13.23 5.67 0.74
N GLN A 39 -12.93 6.01 -0.52
CA GLN A 39 -11.60 5.95 -1.12
C GLN A 39 -10.53 6.65 -0.29
N SER A 40 -10.73 7.93 0.04
CA SER A 40 -9.71 8.70 0.77
C SER A 40 -9.43 8.13 2.16
N LYS A 41 -10.47 7.70 2.88
CA LYS A 41 -10.32 7.08 4.21
C LYS A 41 -9.60 5.74 4.14
N GLY A 42 -9.96 4.90 3.16
CA GLY A 42 -9.31 3.62 2.94
C GLY A 42 -7.84 3.80 2.59
N HIS A 43 -7.53 4.69 1.64
CA HIS A 43 -6.15 4.93 1.22
C HIS A 43 -5.24 5.39 2.36
N SER A 44 -5.67 6.35 3.19
CA SER A 44 -4.89 6.80 4.35
C SER A 44 -4.63 5.67 5.36
N LYS A 45 -5.62 4.79 5.58
CA LYS A 45 -5.43 3.61 6.45
C LYS A 45 -4.31 2.71 5.95
N TRP A 46 -4.29 2.42 4.65
CA TRP A 46 -3.31 1.49 4.07
C TRP A 46 -1.91 2.10 4.00
N ILE A 47 -1.78 3.40 3.70
CA ILE A 47 -0.49 4.12 3.81
C ILE A 47 0.08 3.98 5.22
N PHE A 48 -0.74 4.23 6.25
CA PHE A 48 -0.29 4.17 7.63
C PHE A 48 0.17 2.76 8.03
N LEU A 49 -0.62 1.73 7.66
CA LEU A 49 -0.27 0.35 7.96
C LEU A 49 0.99 -0.11 7.21
N ALA A 50 1.14 0.25 5.94
CA ALA A 50 2.33 -0.06 5.14
C ALA A 50 3.59 0.62 5.74
N GLY A 51 3.50 1.90 6.10
CA GLY A 51 4.59 2.63 6.72
C GLY A 51 5.02 2.03 8.07
N ARG A 52 4.05 1.64 8.90
CA ARG A 52 4.34 0.98 10.20
C ARG A 52 4.98 -0.39 10.01
N ALA A 53 4.48 -1.20 9.08
CA ALA A 53 5.04 -2.52 8.79
C ALA A 53 6.47 -2.42 8.24
N LYS A 54 6.73 -1.44 7.38
CA LYS A 54 8.07 -1.17 6.84
C LYS A 54 9.06 -0.81 7.94
N LYS A 55 8.69 0.09 8.85
CA LYS A 55 9.55 0.44 9.99
C LYS A 55 9.88 -0.78 10.86
N PHE A 56 8.89 -1.64 11.11
CA PHE A 56 9.11 -2.86 11.88
C PHE A 56 10.03 -3.86 11.16
N LEU A 57 9.92 -3.96 9.83
CA LEU A 57 10.85 -4.75 9.01
C LEU A 57 12.27 -4.20 9.11
N GLU A 58 12.46 -2.87 9.02
CA GLU A 58 13.76 -2.21 9.14
C GLU A 58 14.40 -2.49 10.50
N ASP A 59 13.64 -2.37 11.59
CA ASP A 59 14.10 -2.68 12.95
C ASP A 59 14.56 -4.14 13.06
N LYS A 60 13.82 -5.07 12.46
CA LYS A 60 14.13 -6.51 12.48
C LYS A 60 15.30 -6.90 11.58
N GLN A 61 15.47 -6.21 10.45
CA GLN A 61 16.64 -6.36 9.60
C GLN A 61 17.91 -5.93 10.34
N LEU A 62 17.85 -4.81 11.07
CA LEU A 62 18.96 -4.34 11.88
C LEU A 62 19.30 -5.33 13.02
N GLU A 63 18.28 -5.90 13.68
CA GLU A 63 18.48 -6.97 14.68
C GLU A 63 19.21 -8.20 14.09
N LEU A 64 18.87 -8.56 12.85
CA LEU A 64 19.50 -9.67 12.13
C LEU A 64 20.97 -9.37 11.79
N GLU A 65 21.28 -8.13 11.40
CA GLU A 65 22.65 -7.68 11.16
C GLU A 65 23.51 -7.74 12.43
N TYR A 66 22.98 -7.26 13.56
CA TYR A 66 23.69 -7.36 14.84
C TYR A 66 23.91 -8.81 15.27
N THR A 67 22.89 -9.66 15.15
CA THR A 67 22.98 -11.08 15.48
C THR A 67 24.00 -11.78 14.59
N THR A 68 24.04 -11.44 13.30
CA THR A 68 25.05 -11.95 12.34
C THR A 68 26.47 -11.58 12.80
N ALA A 69 26.69 -10.34 13.22
CA ALA A 69 27.99 -9.88 13.71
C ALA A 69 28.40 -10.58 15.02
N GLU A 70 27.46 -10.76 15.95
CA GLU A 70 27.69 -11.43 17.23
C GLU A 70 28.10 -12.90 17.04
N ILE A 71 27.35 -13.65 16.23
CA ILE A 71 27.66 -15.06 15.94
C ILE A 71 29.01 -15.18 15.24
N ALA A 72 29.29 -14.30 14.27
CA ALA A 72 30.57 -14.30 13.58
C ALA A 72 31.75 -14.02 14.51
N ALA A 73 31.57 -13.17 15.53
CA ALA A 73 32.58 -12.92 16.56
C ALA A 73 32.77 -14.16 17.45
N GLN A 74 31.68 -14.77 17.93
CA GLN A 74 31.71 -15.99 18.76
C GLN A 74 32.48 -17.13 18.05
N ILE A 75 32.21 -17.36 16.76
CA ILE A 75 32.92 -18.38 15.97
C ILE A 75 34.44 -18.12 15.92
N ARG A 76 34.86 -16.86 15.84
CA ARG A 76 36.28 -16.51 15.83
C ARG A 76 36.92 -16.67 17.20
N GLU A 77 36.24 -16.22 18.25
CA GLU A 77 36.70 -16.39 19.63
C GLU A 77 36.90 -17.87 19.96
N GLN A 78 35.97 -18.72 19.52
CA GLN A 78 36.08 -20.17 19.65
C GLN A 78 37.29 -20.73 18.89
N ALA A 79 37.51 -20.29 17.65
CA ALA A 79 38.69 -20.72 16.88
C ALA A 79 40.01 -20.33 17.56
N VAL A 80 40.07 -19.15 18.19
CA VAL A 80 41.24 -18.72 18.98
C VAL A 80 41.43 -19.59 20.21
N ALA A 81 40.35 -19.86 20.96
CA ALA A 81 40.38 -20.69 22.16
C ALA A 81 40.84 -22.13 21.86
N ASP A 82 40.40 -22.68 20.73
CA ASP A 82 40.70 -24.04 20.30
C ASP A 82 42.05 -24.16 19.56
N GLY A 83 42.77 -23.04 19.37
CA GLY A 83 44.03 -22.99 18.60
C GLY A 83 43.87 -23.28 17.11
N SER A 84 42.64 -23.21 16.60
CA SER A 84 42.30 -23.44 15.19
C SER A 84 42.65 -22.23 14.33
N PRO A 85 42.90 -22.41 13.03
CA PRO A 85 43.12 -21.29 12.11
C PRO A 85 41.91 -20.35 12.11
N LEU A 86 42.17 -19.04 12.23
CA LEU A 86 41.11 -18.03 12.19
C LEU A 86 40.34 -18.11 10.86
N PRO A 87 39.03 -18.34 10.89
CA PRO A 87 38.25 -18.45 9.66
C PRO A 87 38.10 -17.07 9.00
N LYS A 88 38.12 -17.04 7.67
CA LYS A 88 37.90 -15.80 6.89
C LYS A 88 36.48 -15.27 7.14
N THR A 89 36.32 -13.95 7.19
CA THR A 89 35.03 -13.28 7.46
C THR A 89 33.90 -13.73 6.54
N ALA A 90 34.13 -13.74 5.22
CA ALA A 90 33.06 -13.98 4.26
C ALA A 90 32.49 -15.43 4.33
N PRO A 91 33.31 -16.49 4.43
CA PRO A 91 32.82 -17.85 4.68
C PRO A 91 32.02 -17.98 5.98
N VAL A 92 32.47 -17.36 7.08
CA VAL A 92 31.75 -17.42 8.36
C VAL A 92 30.33 -16.87 8.20
N ILE A 93 30.19 -15.69 7.59
CA ILE A 93 28.88 -15.04 7.39
C ILE A 93 27.98 -15.85 6.46
N LYS A 94 28.52 -16.47 5.41
CA LYS A 94 27.72 -17.15 4.38
C LYS A 94 27.37 -18.60 4.71
N GLU A 95 28.23 -19.30 5.45
CA GLU A 95 28.15 -20.75 5.60
C GLU A 95 27.94 -21.18 7.05
N MET A 96 28.49 -20.44 8.03
CA MET A 96 28.44 -20.83 9.44
C MET A 96 27.33 -20.09 10.21
N VAL A 97 27.22 -18.77 10.05
CA VAL A 97 26.17 -17.98 10.72
C VAL A 97 24.76 -18.50 10.40
N PRO A 98 24.41 -18.89 9.16
CA PRO A 98 23.08 -19.42 8.86
C PRO A 98 22.73 -20.75 9.54
N LEU A 99 23.70 -21.42 10.16
CA LEU A 99 23.47 -22.65 10.93
C LEU A 99 23.06 -22.36 12.38
N ASP A 100 23.25 -21.13 12.89
CA ASP A 100 22.83 -20.74 14.23
C ASP A 100 21.30 -20.61 14.31
N GLN A 101 20.70 -21.21 15.34
CA GLN A 101 19.25 -21.23 15.52
C GLN A 101 18.65 -19.83 15.69
N ARG A 102 19.33 -18.92 16.40
CA ARG A 102 18.87 -17.53 16.62
C ARG A 102 18.78 -16.79 15.29
N TRP A 103 19.81 -16.96 14.46
CA TRP A 103 19.84 -16.38 13.11
C TRP A 103 18.70 -16.94 12.25
N GLN A 104 18.47 -18.26 12.28
CA GLN A 104 17.41 -18.89 11.50
C GLN A 104 16.01 -18.42 11.90
N GLU A 105 15.75 -18.29 13.20
CA GLU A 105 14.46 -17.81 13.72
C GLU A 105 14.19 -16.36 13.29
N LEU A 106 15.19 -15.49 13.46
CA LEU A 106 15.08 -14.08 13.11
C LEU A 106 15.02 -13.87 11.58
N SER A 107 15.80 -14.63 10.81
CA SER A 107 15.76 -14.63 9.34
C SER A 107 14.38 -15.04 8.82
N LYS A 108 13.76 -16.09 9.40
CA LYS A 108 12.37 -16.49 9.08
C LYS A 108 11.37 -15.38 9.43
N GLU A 109 11.57 -14.68 10.54
CA GLU A 109 10.71 -13.54 10.92
C GLU A 109 10.83 -12.40 9.88
N VAL A 110 12.05 -12.02 9.50
CA VAL A 110 12.32 -10.99 8.49
C VAL A 110 11.70 -11.36 7.14
N ILE A 111 11.81 -12.62 6.70
CA ILE A 111 11.19 -13.09 5.44
C ILE A 111 9.66 -12.91 5.48
N LYS A 112 9.01 -13.35 6.55
CA LYS A 112 7.54 -13.20 6.72
C LYS A 112 7.11 -11.75 6.76
N LEU A 113 7.88 -10.89 7.44
CA LEU A 113 7.62 -9.46 7.50
C LEU A 113 7.76 -8.80 6.13
N ASN A 114 8.76 -9.22 5.34
CA ASN A 114 8.96 -8.71 4.01
C ASN A 114 7.80 -9.08 3.07
N GLU A 115 7.29 -10.31 3.15
CA GLU A 115 6.07 -10.72 2.43
C GLU A 115 4.87 -9.86 2.84
N TYR A 116 4.68 -9.67 4.15
CA TYR A 116 3.59 -8.86 4.68
C TYR A 116 3.64 -7.40 4.21
N VAL A 117 4.83 -6.77 4.25
CA VAL A 117 5.06 -5.42 3.72
C VAL A 117 4.78 -5.37 2.22
N SER A 118 5.23 -6.37 1.46
CA SER A 118 5.00 -6.44 0.01
C SER A 118 3.51 -6.41 -0.34
N VAL A 119 2.69 -7.22 0.35
CA VAL A 119 1.24 -7.26 0.13
C VAL A 119 0.57 -5.95 0.56
N LEU A 120 0.98 -5.34 1.68
CA LEU A 120 0.47 -4.02 2.08
C LEU A 120 0.81 -2.92 1.08
N SER A 121 2.04 -2.90 0.56
CA SER A 121 2.43 -1.94 -0.48
C SER A 121 1.67 -2.18 -1.79
N LYS A 122 1.35 -3.43 -2.12
CA LYS A 122 0.46 -3.73 -3.26
C LYS A 122 -0.94 -3.19 -3.01
N LEU A 123 -1.49 -3.37 -1.82
CA LEU A 123 -2.79 -2.83 -1.43
C LEU A 123 -2.81 -1.30 -1.50
N GLU A 124 -1.83 -0.62 -0.92
CA GLU A 124 -1.66 0.83 -1.01
C GLU A 124 -1.70 1.33 -2.47
N LYS A 125 -0.92 0.69 -3.36
CA LYS A 125 -0.90 1.00 -4.80
C LYS A 125 -2.25 0.74 -5.47
N THR A 126 -2.93 -0.36 -5.12
CA THR A 126 -4.26 -0.66 -5.66
C THR A 126 -5.27 0.41 -5.26
N TRP A 127 -5.24 0.88 -4.00
CA TRP A 127 -6.07 2.00 -3.57
C TRP A 127 -5.71 3.28 -4.33
N ASN A 128 -4.43 3.59 -4.52
CA ASN A 128 -4.05 4.75 -5.33
C ASN A 128 -4.61 4.66 -6.77
N ASN A 129 -4.51 3.50 -7.41
CA ASN A 129 -5.06 3.25 -8.74
C ASN A 129 -6.60 3.37 -8.77
N ARG A 130 -7.29 2.89 -7.72
CA ARG A 130 -8.74 3.07 -7.54
C ARG A 130 -9.11 4.55 -7.53
N ALA A 131 -8.32 5.43 -6.90
CA ALA A 131 -8.59 6.87 -6.90
C ALA A 131 -8.59 7.45 -8.33
N PHE A 132 -7.61 7.09 -9.15
CA PHE A 132 -7.57 7.54 -10.56
C PHE A 132 -8.76 7.03 -11.37
N LEU A 133 -9.16 5.77 -11.15
CA LEU A 133 -10.33 5.18 -11.80
C LEU A 133 -11.61 5.93 -11.42
N LEU A 134 -11.82 6.21 -10.13
CA LEU A 134 -12.98 6.94 -9.64
C LEU A 134 -13.08 8.35 -10.22
N ILE A 135 -11.96 9.08 -10.28
CA ILE A 135 -11.91 10.42 -10.91
C ILE A 135 -12.29 10.34 -12.38
N ARG A 136 -11.81 9.33 -13.10
CA ARG A 136 -12.14 9.12 -14.52
C ARG A 136 -13.63 8.82 -14.71
N LEU A 137 -14.21 7.94 -13.90
CA LEU A 137 -15.64 7.60 -13.96
C LEU A 137 -16.52 8.81 -13.65
N ALA A 138 -16.15 9.63 -12.66
CA ALA A 138 -16.88 10.84 -12.32
C ALA A 138 -16.91 11.84 -13.47
N ARG A 139 -15.75 12.08 -14.11
CA ARG A 139 -15.65 12.98 -15.27
C ARG A 139 -16.45 12.50 -16.48
N ASN A 140 -16.45 11.18 -16.73
CA ASN A 140 -17.22 10.61 -17.84
C ASN A 140 -18.73 10.82 -17.62
N ARG A 141 -19.22 10.60 -16.40
CA ARG A 141 -20.63 10.86 -16.05
C ARG A 141 -20.99 12.34 -16.19
N GLU A 142 -20.13 13.25 -15.75
CA GLU A 142 -20.35 14.70 -15.96
C GLU A 142 -20.47 15.06 -17.45
N ALA A 143 -19.68 14.41 -18.31
CA ALA A 143 -19.77 14.62 -19.76
C ALA A 143 -21.09 14.06 -20.34
N GLU A 144 -21.51 12.86 -19.92
CA GLU A 144 -22.79 12.27 -20.33
C GLU A 144 -23.99 13.12 -19.88
N ASP A 145 -23.99 13.64 -18.65
CA ASP A 145 -25.04 14.52 -18.13
C ASP A 145 -25.14 15.85 -18.92
N LEU A 146 -24.02 16.31 -19.49
CA LEU A 146 -23.96 17.49 -20.35
C LEU A 146 -24.43 17.21 -21.79
N GLU A 147 -24.26 15.98 -22.29
CA GLU A 147 -24.77 15.56 -23.60
C GLU A 147 -26.28 15.26 -23.57
N VAL A 148 -26.79 14.68 -22.47
CA VAL A 148 -28.21 14.34 -22.28
C VAL A 148 -29.08 15.58 -22.02
N LYS A 149 -28.50 16.68 -21.53
CA LYS A 149 -29.17 17.98 -21.51
C LYS A 149 -28.89 18.69 -22.84
N PRO A 150 -29.75 18.58 -23.87
CA PRO A 150 -29.61 19.46 -25.02
C PRO A 150 -29.62 20.88 -24.47
N ARG A 151 -28.59 21.65 -24.82
CA ARG A 151 -28.52 23.08 -24.55
C ARG A 151 -29.76 23.73 -25.14
N THR A 152 -30.85 23.81 -24.37
CA THR A 152 -31.99 24.66 -24.68
C THR A 152 -31.59 26.10 -24.39
N TYR A 153 -30.60 26.60 -25.13
CA TYR A 153 -30.55 28.02 -25.40
C TYR A 153 -31.72 28.29 -26.34
N ARG A 154 -32.89 28.56 -25.74
CA ARG A 154 -33.90 29.40 -26.39
C ARG A 154 -33.16 30.69 -26.72
N ARG A 155 -32.69 30.83 -27.98
CA ARG A 155 -32.46 32.15 -28.54
C ARG A 155 -33.79 32.87 -28.36
N LYS A 156 -33.88 33.77 -27.39
CA LYS A 156 -34.91 34.81 -27.47
C LYS A 156 -34.61 35.51 -28.79
N ASN A 157 -35.52 35.38 -29.76
CA ASN A 157 -35.46 36.16 -30.98
C ASN A 157 -35.30 37.63 -30.56
N ILE A 158 -34.19 38.23 -30.96
CA ILE A 158 -33.90 39.65 -30.74
C ILE A 158 -34.95 40.51 -31.47
N ASP A 159 -35.66 39.93 -32.43
CA ASP A 159 -36.69 40.59 -33.24
C ASP A 159 -37.99 40.89 -32.46
N ASP A 160 -38.28 40.19 -31.35
CA ASP A 160 -39.47 40.47 -30.53
C ASP A 160 -39.29 41.66 -29.56
N VAL A 161 -38.06 42.13 -29.37
CA VAL A 161 -37.77 43.32 -28.53
C VAL A 161 -37.78 44.60 -29.36
N ALA A 162 -37.52 44.53 -30.66
CA ALA A 162 -37.48 45.71 -31.54
C ALA A 162 -38.87 46.25 -31.94
N MET A 163 -39.95 45.48 -31.78
CA MET A 163 -41.31 45.91 -32.12
C MET A 163 -42.06 46.61 -30.96
N LYS A 164 -41.44 46.80 -29.80
CA LYS A 164 -42.04 47.52 -28.67
C LYS A 164 -41.53 48.94 -28.44
N GLU A 165 -40.58 49.42 -29.24
CA GLU A 165 -40.05 50.79 -29.15
C GLU A 165 -40.47 51.70 -30.32
N MET A 166 -41.49 51.32 -31.10
CA MET A 166 -42.03 52.14 -32.19
C MET A 166 -43.45 52.70 -31.95
N ASP A 167 -44.02 52.52 -30.76
CA ASP A 167 -45.33 53.10 -30.39
C ASP A 167 -45.26 53.90 -29.07
N LEU A 168 -44.32 54.84 -28.97
CA LEU A 168 -44.34 55.95 -27.99
C LEU A 168 -43.94 57.27 -28.64
#